data_AF-A0A9D1V6S1-F1
#
_entry.id   AF-A0A9D1V6S1-F1
#
_cell.length_a   1.000
_cell.length_b   1.000
_cell.length_c   1.000
_cell.angle_alpha   90.00
_cell.angle_beta   90.00
_cell.angle_gamma   90.00
#
_symmetry.space_group_name_H-M   'P 1'
#
loop_
_entity.id
_entity.type
_entity.pdbx_description
1 polymer ?
#
loop_
_entity_poly.entity_id
_entity_poly.type
_entity_poly.pdbx_seq_one_letter_code
_entity_poly.pdbx_strand_id
1 'polypeptide(L)'
;MPRRAIDWKKTGKQLLFLRNDNLSLRKYVCRENNYDKGECDGRCDTCKYDMDTSISRSELARVFSVTESVVFNWENGITPVSLEDMLFYCEIAGVDLKDLIVFEN
;
A
#
# COMPACT_ATOMS: atom_id res chain seq x y z
N MET A 1 26.14 -13.55 -7.28
CA MET A 1 25.77 -12.27 -7.95
C MET A 1 26.23 -11.13 -7.06
N PRO A 2 26.71 -10.00 -7.62
CA PRO A 2 27.00 -8.81 -6.83
C PRO A 2 25.72 -8.29 -6.17
N ARG A 3 25.85 -7.69 -4.99
CA ARG A 3 24.74 -7.03 -4.29
C ARG A 3 24.23 -5.86 -5.15
N ARG A 4 22.94 -5.86 -5.48
CA ARG A 4 22.28 -4.74 -6.19
C ARG A 4 21.61 -3.80 -5.18
N ALA A 5 21.71 -2.50 -5.44
CA ALA A 5 20.97 -1.50 -4.68
C ALA A 5 19.50 -1.47 -5.12
N ILE A 6 18.61 -1.10 -4.20
CA ILE A 6 17.19 -0.89 -4.48
C ILE A 6 17.03 0.48 -5.13
N ASP A 7 16.33 0.52 -6.27
CA ASP A 7 15.84 1.74 -6.88
C ASP A 7 14.57 2.18 -6.14
N TRP A 8 14.75 3.01 -5.11
CA TRP A 8 13.66 3.48 -4.26
C TRP A 8 12.64 4.34 -5.02
N LYS A 9 13.04 5.03 -6.10
CA LYS A 9 12.11 5.80 -6.92
C LYS A 9 11.16 4.89 -7.69
N LYS A 10 11.68 3.81 -8.30
CA LYS A 10 10.84 2.83 -8.99
C LYS A 10 10.03 1.99 -8.01
N THR A 11 10.62 1.60 -6.89
CA THR A 11 9.92 0.87 -5.82
C THR A 11 8.76 1.71 -5.25
N GLY A 12 8.98 3.00 -4.99
CA GLY A 12 7.92 3.91 -4.55
C GLY A 12 6.76 4.01 -5.54
N LYS A 13 7.04 4.02 -6.85
CA LYS A 13 5.99 3.97 -7.88
C LYS A 13 5.18 2.68 -7.82
N GLN A 14 5.79 1.53 -7.52
CA GLN A 14 5.05 0.27 -7.33
C GLN A 14 4.10 0.37 -6.13
N LEU A 15 4.53 0.99 -5.04
CA LEU A 15 3.67 1.22 -3.86
C LEU A 15 2.48 2.13 -4.19
N LEU A 16 2.71 3.18 -4.98
CA LEU A 16 1.64 4.06 -5.47
C LEU A 16 0.63 3.29 -6.33
N PHE A 17 1.11 2.44 -7.26
CA PHE A 17 0.23 1.62 -8.09
C PHE A 17 -0.58 0.63 -7.25
N LEU A 18 0.06 -0.03 -6.28
CA LEU A 18 -0.65 -0.89 -5.33
C LEU A 18 -1.75 -0.13 -4.58
N ARG A 19 -1.46 1.06 -4.04
CA ARG A 19 -2.46 1.83 -3.30
C ARG A 19 -3.68 2.18 -4.17
N ASN A 20 -3.45 2.46 -5.45
CA ASN A 20 -4.51 2.86 -6.36
C ASN A 20 -5.29 1.67 -6.92
N ASP A 21 -4.66 0.51 -7.11
CA ASP A 21 -5.19 -0.60 -7.90
C ASP A 21 -4.89 -1.98 -7.28
N ASN A 22 -5.13 -2.12 -5.97
CA ASN A 22 -5.09 -3.42 -5.30
C ASN A 22 -6.36 -3.64 -4.46
N LEU A 23 -7.16 -4.65 -4.83
CA LEU A 23 -8.42 -4.95 -4.16
C LEU A 23 -8.22 -5.47 -2.73
N SER A 24 -7.23 -6.34 -2.50
CA SER A 24 -6.93 -6.90 -1.17
C SER A 24 -6.57 -5.80 -0.18
N LEU A 25 -5.67 -4.90 -0.59
CA LEU A 25 -5.26 -3.74 0.17
C LEU A 25 -6.45 -2.83 0.47
N ARG A 26 -7.31 -2.56 -0.53
CA ARG A 26 -8.54 -1.77 -0.33
C ARG A 26 -9.44 -2.38 0.75
N LYS A 27 -9.63 -3.71 0.71
CA LYS A 27 -10.49 -4.42 1.68
C LYS A 27 -9.94 -4.32 3.09
N TYR A 28 -8.63 -4.56 3.21
CA TYR A 28 -7.93 -4.47 4.48
C TYR A 28 -8.05 -3.06 5.08
N VAL A 29 -7.70 -2.02 4.32
CA VAL A 29 -7.70 -0.64 4.82
C VAL A 29 -9.11 -0.15 5.16
N CYS A 30 -10.12 -0.57 4.40
CA CYS A 30 -11.53 -0.30 4.71
C CYS A 30 -11.92 -0.89 6.07
N ARG A 31 -11.59 -2.17 6.30
CA ARG A 31 -11.91 -2.89 7.54
C ARG A 31 -11.21 -2.27 8.75
N GLU A 32 -9.90 -2.04 8.67
CA GLU A 32 -9.12 -1.54 9.81
C GLU A 32 -9.50 -0.13 10.23
N ASN A 33 -9.83 0.73 9.26
CA ASN A 33 -10.24 2.09 9.59
C ASN A 33 -11.71 2.22 9.99
N ASN A 34 -12.48 1.12 9.93
CA ASN A 34 -13.93 1.10 10.13
C ASN A 34 -14.64 2.21 9.32
N TYR A 35 -14.16 2.45 8.09
CA TYR A 35 -14.68 3.50 7.23
C TYR A 35 -15.97 3.02 6.57
N ASP A 36 -17.04 3.78 6.76
CA ASP A 36 -18.25 3.62 5.97
C ASP A 36 -18.01 4.19 4.56
N LYS A 37 -17.40 3.40 3.69
CA LYS A 37 -17.19 3.76 2.28
C LYS A 37 -18.50 3.61 1.51
N GLY A 38 -19.45 4.49 1.77
CA GLY A 38 -20.70 4.63 1.01
C GLY A 38 -21.49 3.32 0.92
N GLU A 39 -21.64 2.78 -0.29
CA GLU A 39 -22.50 1.62 -0.60
C GLU A 39 -22.04 0.28 0.01
N CYS A 40 -20.87 0.23 0.67
CA CYS A 40 -20.44 -0.98 1.35
C CYS A 40 -21.11 -1.20 2.72
N ASP A 41 -21.85 -0.22 3.28
CA ASP A 41 -22.62 -0.38 4.54
C ASP A 41 -21.74 -0.93 5.70
N GLY A 42 -20.47 -0.51 5.74
CA GLY A 42 -19.42 -1.04 6.65
C GLY A 42 -18.99 -2.50 6.41
N ARG A 43 -19.50 -3.20 5.39
CA ARG A 43 -19.17 -4.60 5.05
C ARG A 43 -18.05 -4.69 4.02
N CYS A 44 -16.86 -4.20 4.39
CA CYS A 44 -15.68 -4.16 3.54
C CYS A 44 -15.27 -5.53 2.96
N ASP A 45 -15.48 -6.63 3.70
CA ASP A 45 -15.09 -7.98 3.27
C ASP A 45 -16.00 -8.53 2.14
N THR A 46 -17.30 -8.24 2.23
CA THR A 46 -18.35 -8.78 1.34
C THR A 46 -18.86 -7.78 0.31
N CYS A 47 -18.25 -6.60 0.22
CA CYS A 47 -18.69 -5.57 -0.71
C CYS A 47 -18.62 -6.11 -2.15
N LYS A 48 -19.79 -6.16 -2.80
CA LYS A 48 -19.99 -6.79 -4.11
C LYS A 48 -19.63 -5.88 -5.28
N TYR A 49 -19.69 -4.57 -5.06
CA TYR A 49 -19.21 -3.58 -6.01
C TYR A 49 -17.69 -3.45 -5.82
N ASP A 50 -16.96 -3.27 -6.92
CA ASP A 50 -15.57 -2.86 -6.81
C ASP A 50 -15.55 -1.63 -5.89
N MET A 51 -14.69 -1.65 -4.88
CA MET A 51 -14.42 -0.43 -4.11
C MET A 51 -13.71 0.52 -5.07
N ASP A 52 -14.45 1.15 -5.99
CA ASP A 52 -13.96 1.89 -7.15
C ASP A 52 -13.05 3.06 -6.77
N THR A 53 -13.01 3.39 -5.47
CA THR A 53 -12.14 4.41 -4.93
C THR A 53 -10.77 3.85 -4.56
N SER A 54 -9.72 4.51 -5.05
CA SER A 54 -8.37 4.37 -4.53
C SER A 54 -8.36 4.64 -3.02
N ILE A 55 -7.42 4.03 -2.31
CA ILE A 55 -7.18 4.34 -0.90
C ILE A 55 -6.44 5.67 -0.82
N SER A 56 -6.89 6.62 -0.02
CA SER A 56 -6.13 7.86 0.24
C SER A 56 -4.88 7.57 1.08
N ARG A 57 -3.88 8.46 1.01
CA ARG A 57 -2.66 8.31 1.82
C ARG A 57 -2.94 8.36 3.32
N SER A 58 -3.91 9.17 3.74
CA SER A 58 -4.28 9.30 5.14
C SER A 58 -4.94 8.03 5.69
N GLU A 59 -5.76 7.35 4.88
CA GLU A 59 -6.33 6.03 5.23
C GLU A 59 -5.24 4.97 5.40
N LEU A 60 -4.28 4.94 4.47
CA LEU A 60 -3.17 4.00 4.55
C LEU A 60 -2.24 4.31 5.73
N ALA A 61 -1.95 5.59 5.97
CA ALA A 61 -1.10 6.04 7.06
C ALA A 61 -1.61 5.58 8.43
N ARG A 62 -2.94 5.56 8.64
CA ARG A 62 -3.55 5.04 9.87
C ARG A 62 -3.30 3.56 10.08
N VAL A 63 -3.42 2.76 9.01
CA VAL A 63 -3.15 1.30 9.07
C VAL A 63 -1.71 1.02 9.46
N PHE A 64 -0.77 1.83 8.96
CA PHE A 64 0.65 1.72 9.29
C PHE A 64 1.05 2.45 10.58
N SER A 65 0.12 3.15 11.25
CA SER A 65 0.42 4.02 12.40
C SER A 65 1.54 5.05 12.10
N VAL A 66 1.57 5.58 10.88
CA VAL A 66 2.51 6.62 10.43
C VAL A 66 1.75 7.88 10.01
N THR A 67 2.47 8.92 9.59
CA THR A 67 1.86 10.14 9.04
C THR A 67 1.62 10.01 7.53
N GLU A 68 0.69 10.83 7.00
CA GLU A 68 0.47 10.92 5.56
C GLU A 68 1.74 11.28 4.78
N SER A 69 2.62 12.12 5.37
CA SER A 69 3.87 12.51 4.72
C SER A 69 4.87 11.37 4.61
N VAL A 70 4.86 10.41 5.55
CA VAL A 70 5.67 9.20 5.47
C VAL A 70 5.24 8.36 4.28
N VAL A 71 3.92 8.13 4.12
CA VAL A 71 3.38 7.42 2.95
C VAL A 71 3.72 8.16 1.65
N PHE A 72 3.58 9.49 1.63
CA PHE A 72 3.99 10.31 0.48
C PHE A 72 5.48 10.11 0.14
N ASN A 73 6.36 10.10 1.14
CA ASN A 73 7.79 9.92 0.94
C ASN A 73 8.12 8.53 0.39
N TRP A 74 7.45 7.49 0.88
CA TRP A 74 7.59 6.12 0.39
C TRP A 74 7.20 6.02 -1.09
N GLU A 75 6.04 6.55 -1.47
CA GLU A 75 5.56 6.50 -2.87
C GLU A 75 6.42 7.29 -3.86
N ASN A 76 7.13 8.32 -3.38
CA ASN A 76 8.04 9.12 -4.19
C ASN A 76 9.50 8.65 -4.10
N GLY A 77 9.78 7.60 -3.33
CA GLY A 77 11.14 7.09 -3.11
C GLY A 77 12.07 8.10 -2.45
N ILE A 78 11.52 9.03 -1.65
CA ILE A 78 12.28 10.06 -0.93
C ILE A 78 12.98 9.44 0.29
N THR A 79 12.26 8.58 1.02
CA THR A 79 12.80 7.84 2.16
C THR A 79 12.64 6.34 1.93
N PRO A 80 13.67 5.52 2.25
CA PRO A 80 13.53 4.08 2.27
C PRO A 80 12.37 3.64 3.16
N VAL A 81 11.65 2.62 2.72
CA VAL A 81 10.65 1.92 3.53
C VAL A 81 11.39 0.89 4.41
N SER A 82 11.00 0.76 5.67
CA SER A 82 11.58 -0.28 6.55
C SER A 82 11.23 -1.67 6.02
N LEU A 83 11.99 -2.68 6.40
CA LEU A 83 11.69 -4.05 5.97
C LEU A 83 10.36 -4.52 6.57
N GLU A 84 10.11 -4.18 7.82
CA GLU A 84 8.89 -4.49 8.56
C GLU A 84 7.66 -3.90 7.86
N ASP A 85 7.71 -2.61 7.50
CA ASP A 85 6.64 -1.95 6.76
C ASP A 85 6.44 -2.59 5.38
N MET A 86 7.52 -2.90 4.66
CA MET A 86 7.42 -3.57 3.36
C MET A 86 6.77 -4.95 3.46
N LEU A 87 7.14 -5.75 4.45
CA LEU A 87 6.56 -7.08 4.68
C LEU A 87 5.09 -6.97 5.05
N PHE A 88 4.74 -6.04 5.94
CA PHE A 88 3.35 -5.79 6.30
C PHE A 88 2.53 -5.33 5.08
N TYR A 89 3.09 -4.45 4.25
CA TYR A 89 2.46 -4.01 3.00
C TYR A 89 2.18 -5.18 2.04
N CYS A 90 3.15 -6.08 1.90
CA CYS A 90 3.02 -7.29 1.09
C CYS A 90 1.90 -8.21 1.61
N GLU A 91 1.86 -8.43 2.92
CA GLU A 91 0.86 -9.27 3.58
C GLU A 91 -0.57 -8.75 3.32
N ILE A 92 -0.81 -7.46 3.58
CA ILE A 92 -2.15 -6.88 3.45
C ILE A 92 -2.59 -6.68 1.99
N ALA A 93 -1.63 -6.54 1.05
CA ALA A 93 -1.89 -6.42 -0.38
C ALA A 93 -1.95 -7.79 -1.11
N GLY A 94 -1.52 -8.87 -0.45
CA GLY A 94 -1.46 -10.21 -1.05
C GLY A 94 -0.48 -10.32 -2.21
N VAL A 95 0.70 -9.70 -2.10
CA VAL A 95 1.76 -9.69 -3.12
C VAL A 95 3.09 -10.12 -2.53
N ASP A 96 4.05 -10.57 -3.35
CA ASP A 96 5.39 -10.88 -2.87
C ASP A 96 6.28 -9.64 -2.84
N LEU A 97 7.26 -9.61 -1.94
CA LEU A 97 8.24 -8.52 -1.85
C LEU A 97 9.00 -8.29 -3.17
N LYS A 98 9.22 -9.36 -3.94
CA LYS A 98 9.88 -9.33 -5.25
C LYS A 98 9.06 -8.60 -6.32
N ASP A 99 7.75 -8.48 -6.13
CA ASP A 99 6.85 -7.79 -7.05
C ASP A 99 6.90 -6.27 -6.83
N LEU A 100 7.39 -5.82 -5.68
CA LEU A 100 7.48 -4.41 -5.30
C LEU A 100 8.88 -3.83 -5.41
N ILE A 101 9.89 -4.59 -4.99
CA ILE A 101 11.27 -4.11 -4.98
C ILE A 101 11.82 -4.12 -6.40
N VAL A 102 12.20 -2.93 -6.87
CA VAL A 102 12.92 -2.76 -8.13
C VAL A 102 14.38 -2.48 -7.83
N PHE A 103 15.29 -3.21 -8.48
CA PHE A 103 16.73 -3.02 -8.32
C PHE A 103 17.29 -2.10 -9.41
N GLU A 104 18.34 -1.35 -9.06
CA GLU A 104 19.12 -0.59 -10.04
C GLU A 104 19.73 -1.54 -11.08
N ASN A 105 19.72 -1.12 -12.35
CA ASN A 105 20.29 -1.88 -13.47
C ASN A 105 21.81 -1.90 -13.42
#